data_AF-E3NUW2-F1
#
_entry.id   AF-E3NUW2-F1
#
_cell.length_a   1.000
_cell.length_b   1.000
_cell.length_c   1.000
_cell.angle_alpha   90.00
_cell.angle_beta   90.00
_cell.angle_gamma   90.00
#
_symmetry.space_group_name_H-M   'P 1'
#
loop_
_entity.id
_entity.type
_entity.pdbx_description
1 polymer ?
#
loop_
_entity_poly.entity_id
_entity_poly.type
_entity_poly.pdbx_seq_one_letter_code
_entity_poly.pdbx_strand_id
1 'polypeptide(L)'
;MVPFLNGIVWALMGMLLCSPTQEATEILRPFVLRDFKMDIDNFDYLGGPLYTKSENGTIQPYFKTLFTISTMSVVVVSSFTFSFAVILYCGTKCYLAISESANSQSIQSQLFYALVIQTLIPTLLLHFPVSIMFGFVFADNGLGMYSSMISITISLYPAIDPLPNFFIITPYRKAVFRSINKNYQLSDNHAPPNSKNAVAPAPGAPISAI
;
A
#
# COMPACT_ATOMS: atom_id res chain seq x y z
N MET A 1 -18.96 4.45 8.34
CA MET A 1 -18.76 5.43 9.43
C MET A 1 -17.66 5.02 10.41
N VAL A 2 -17.59 3.74 10.83
CA VAL A 2 -16.54 3.23 11.74
C VAL A 2 -15.10 3.55 11.29
N PRO A 3 -14.71 3.41 10.01
CA PRO A 3 -13.33 3.69 9.60
C PRO A 3 -12.97 5.18 9.68
N PHE A 4 -13.93 6.05 9.38
CA PHE A 4 -13.73 7.50 9.35
C PHE A 4 -13.56 8.07 10.77
N LEU A 5 -14.38 7.60 11.70
CA LEU A 5 -14.26 7.96 13.13
C LEU A 5 -12.94 7.45 13.70
N ASN A 6 -12.54 6.22 13.36
CA ASN A 6 -11.26 5.67 13.80
C ASN A 6 -10.08 6.48 13.26
N GLY A 7 -10.13 6.91 12.00
CA GLY A 7 -9.13 7.79 11.40
C GLY A 7 -9.04 9.15 12.11
N ILE A 8 -10.18 9.76 12.46
CA ILE A 8 -10.21 11.03 13.21
C ILE A 8 -9.61 10.85 14.61
N VAL A 9 -10.00 9.80 15.33
CA VAL A 9 -9.47 9.50 16.67
C VAL A 9 -7.96 9.28 16.63
N TRP A 10 -7.48 8.51 15.64
CA TRP A 10 -6.06 8.25 15.45
C TRP A 10 -5.29 9.54 15.10
N ALA A 11 -5.80 10.36 14.19
CA ALA A 11 -5.18 11.64 13.82
C ALA A 11 -5.12 12.62 14.99
N LEU A 12 -6.22 12.77 15.74
CA LEU A 12 -6.27 13.63 16.93
C LEU A 12 -5.31 13.15 18.00
N MET A 13 -5.24 11.85 18.24
CA MET A 13 -4.29 11.28 19.18
C MET A 13 -2.84 11.51 18.73
N GLY A 14 -2.52 11.28 17.46
CA GLY A 14 -1.19 11.57 16.92
C GLY A 14 -0.81 13.05 17.11
N MET A 15 -1.71 13.97 16.76
CA MET A 15 -1.42 15.40 16.89
C MET A 15 -1.34 15.88 18.34
N LEU A 16 -2.12 15.32 19.27
CA LEU A 16 -2.13 15.76 20.67
C LEU A 16 -1.05 15.09 21.51
N LEU A 17 -0.82 13.79 21.30
CA LEU A 17 0.08 13.00 22.15
C LEU A 17 1.50 12.87 21.56
N CYS A 18 1.64 12.79 20.23
CA CYS A 18 2.94 12.68 19.55
C CYS A 18 3.49 14.03 19.07
N SER A 19 2.88 15.17 19.43
CA SER A 19 3.40 16.48 19.05
C SER A 19 4.84 16.66 19.56
N PRO A 20 5.77 17.15 18.71
CA PRO A 20 7.14 17.39 19.12
C PRO A 20 7.20 18.39 20.26
N THR A 21 7.79 17.99 21.39
CA THR A 21 8.09 18.88 22.51
C THR A 21 9.56 19.27 22.46
N GLN A 22 9.89 20.49 22.89
CA GLN A 22 11.26 20.98 22.87
C GLN A 22 12.22 20.06 23.66
N GLU A 23 11.77 19.54 24.80
CA GLU A 23 12.49 18.53 25.58
C GLU A 23 12.78 17.25 24.77
N ALA A 24 11.78 16.71 24.07
CA ALA A 24 11.96 15.53 23.23
C ALA A 24 12.93 15.82 22.06
N THR A 25 12.84 16.99 21.45
CA THR A 25 13.72 17.42 20.35
C THR A 25 15.17 17.45 20.79
N GLU A 26 15.45 18.02 21.96
CA GLU A 26 16.81 18.08 22.51
C GLU A 26 17.37 16.69 22.83
N ILE A 27 16.53 15.79 23.35
CA ILE A 27 16.92 14.41 23.64
C ILE A 27 17.21 13.62 22.35
N LEU A 28 16.43 13.82 21.28
CA LEU A 28 16.63 13.11 20.00
C LEU A 28 17.74 13.69 19.13
N ARG A 29 18.07 14.99 19.27
CA ARG A 29 19.08 15.69 18.46
C ARG A 29 20.40 14.92 18.27
N PRO A 30 21.07 14.39 19.30
CA PRO A 30 22.33 13.66 19.10
C PRO A 30 22.17 12.37 18.29
N PHE A 31 21.03 11.68 18.39
CA PHE A 31 20.76 10.45 17.64
C PHE A 31 20.49 10.75 16.16
N VAL A 32 19.70 11.79 15.88
CA VAL A 32 19.40 12.23 14.51
C VAL A 32 20.66 12.75 13.82
N LEU A 33 21.46 13.57 14.51
CA LEU A 33 22.75 14.04 13.99
C LEU A 33 23.70 12.88 13.67
N ARG A 34 23.77 11.86 14.53
CA ARG A 34 24.62 10.69 14.30
C ARG A 34 24.19 9.88 13.08
N ASP A 35 22.89 9.62 12.95
CA ASP A 35 22.37 8.67 11.95
C ASP A 35 22.11 9.34 10.59
N PHE A 36 21.67 10.61 10.57
CA PHE A 36 21.28 11.36 9.36
C PHE A 36 22.23 12.50 8.99
N LYS A 37 23.19 12.86 9.86
CA LYS A 37 24.13 13.99 9.65
C LYS A 37 23.45 15.34 9.40
N MET A 38 22.22 15.49 9.90
CA MET A 38 21.41 16.68 9.77
C MET A 38 20.80 17.05 11.12
N ASP A 39 20.57 18.34 11.33
CA ASP A 39 19.91 18.80 12.55
C ASP A 39 18.43 18.37 12.54
N ILE A 40 17.94 17.91 13.68
CA ILE A 40 16.54 17.52 13.91
C ILE A 40 15.56 18.65 13.57
N ASP A 41 15.98 19.91 13.68
CA ASP A 41 15.15 21.07 13.33
C ASP A 41 14.81 21.15 11.83
N ASN A 42 15.51 20.38 10.98
CA ASN A 42 15.17 20.23 9.55
C ASN A 42 14.14 19.12 9.29
N PHE A 43 13.68 18.41 10.33
CA PHE A 43 12.76 17.29 10.21
C PHE A 43 11.46 17.57 10.97
N ASP A 44 10.34 17.45 10.27
CA ASP A 44 9.04 17.29 10.92
C ASP A 44 8.92 15.84 11.40
N TYR A 45 8.87 15.65 12.72
CA TYR A 45 8.70 14.34 13.32
C TYR A 45 7.52 14.32 14.30
N LEU A 46 6.85 13.16 14.35
CA LEU A 46 5.81 12.86 15.33
C LEU A 46 6.36 11.79 16.27
N GLY A 47 6.39 12.07 17.58
CA GLY A 47 6.81 11.12 18.61
C GLY A 47 7.78 11.70 19.62
N GLY A 48 8.49 10.84 20.33
CA GLY A 48 9.45 11.23 21.34
C GLY A 48 10.36 10.08 21.75
N PRO A 49 11.30 10.31 22.68
CA PRO A 49 12.22 9.28 23.13
C PRO A 49 11.46 8.24 23.96
N LEU A 50 11.89 6.97 23.89
CA LEU A 50 11.32 5.90 24.74
C LEU A 50 11.81 6.00 26.18
N TYR A 51 13.07 6.39 26.34
CA TYR A 51 13.75 6.49 27.61
C TYR A 51 14.69 7.70 27.59
N THR A 52 14.95 8.27 28.75
CA THR A 52 15.96 9.30 28.95
C THR A 52 17.08 8.72 29.79
N LYS A 53 18.32 9.13 29.52
CA LYS A 53 19.47 8.76 30.34
C LYS A 53 19.77 9.93 31.25
N SER A 54 19.57 9.74 32.56
CA SER A 54 19.93 10.72 33.57
C SER A 54 21.46 10.88 33.64
N GLU A 55 21.93 12.03 34.13
CA GLU A 55 23.36 12.35 34.31
C GLU A 55 24.13 11.26 35.09
N ASN A 56 23.45 10.55 35.99
CA ASN A 56 24.00 9.43 36.77
C ASN A 56 24.04 8.08 36.01
N GLY A 57 23.71 8.07 34.72
CA GLY A 57 23.64 6.84 33.90
C GLY A 57 22.36 6.02 34.07
N THR A 58 21.45 6.42 34.97
CA THR A 58 20.16 5.76 35.19
C THR A 58 19.22 5.99 34.01
N ILE A 59 18.68 4.90 33.45
CA ILE A 59 17.68 4.94 32.38
C ILE A 59 16.32 5.19 33.03
N GLN A 60 15.68 6.31 32.71
CA GLN A 60 14.31 6.61 33.14
C GLN A 60 13.34 6.48 31.96
N PRO A 61 12.23 5.75 32.11
CA PRO A 61 11.23 5.64 31.06
C PRO A 61 10.54 6.98 30.81
N TYR A 62 10.40 7.37 29.54
CA TYR A 62 9.66 8.59 29.20
C TYR A 62 8.17 8.27 29.11
N PHE A 63 7.50 8.30 30.28
CA PHE A 63 6.12 7.83 30.45
C PHE A 63 5.13 8.44 29.47
N LYS A 64 5.32 9.70 29.06
CA LYS A 64 4.44 10.36 28.08
C LYS A 64 4.48 9.64 26.72
N THR A 65 5.67 9.33 26.19
CA THR A 65 5.82 8.61 24.92
C THR A 65 5.36 7.17 25.06
N LEU A 66 5.68 6.48 26.16
CA LEU A 66 5.28 5.09 26.38
C LEU A 66 3.76 4.95 26.49
N PHE A 67 3.10 5.84 27.22
CA PHE A 67 1.64 5.88 27.29
C PHE A 67 1.04 6.13 25.91
N THR A 68 1.61 7.05 25.13
CA THR A 68 1.16 7.36 23.77
C THR A 68 1.26 6.15 22.86
N ILE A 69 2.42 5.48 22.82
CA ILE A 69 2.65 4.29 22.00
C ILE A 69 1.72 3.16 22.42
N SER A 70 1.54 2.94 23.73
CA SER A 70 0.63 1.93 24.25
C SER A 70 -0.81 2.19 23.79
N THR A 71 -1.30 3.41 23.95
CA THR A 71 -2.68 3.77 23.58
C THR A 71 -2.89 3.64 22.06
N MET A 72 -1.92 4.08 21.24
CA MET A 72 -1.96 3.90 19.78
C MET A 72 -1.95 2.44 19.37
N SER A 73 -1.12 1.61 20.01
CA SER A 73 -1.04 0.19 19.71
C SER A 73 -2.36 -0.52 19.99
N VAL A 74 -3.02 -0.22 21.11
CA VAL A 74 -4.33 -0.79 21.45
C VAL A 74 -5.41 -0.43 20.42
N VAL A 75 -5.45 0.83 19.98
CA VAL A 75 -6.43 1.29 18.97
C VAL A 75 -6.19 0.59 17.62
N VAL A 76 -4.94 0.45 17.20
CA VAL A 76 -4.59 -0.24 15.94
C VAL A 76 -4.94 -1.73 16.02
N VAL A 77 -4.53 -2.43 17.08
CA VAL A 77 -4.77 -3.86 17.26
C VAL A 77 -6.27 -4.17 17.35
N SER A 78 -7.03 -3.37 18.12
CA SER A 78 -8.49 -3.54 18.23
C SER A 78 -9.20 -3.31 16.89
N SER A 79 -8.82 -2.28 16.14
CA SER A 79 -9.37 -1.98 14.81
C SER A 79 -9.06 -3.08 13.79
N PHE A 80 -7.83 -3.59 13.79
CA PHE A 80 -7.41 -4.65 12.90
C PHE A 80 -8.13 -5.97 13.23
N THR A 81 -8.21 -6.32 14.52
CA THR A 81 -8.92 -7.52 14.99
C THR A 81 -10.40 -7.47 14.62
N PHE A 82 -11.06 -6.33 14.82
CA PHE A 82 -12.45 -6.15 14.43
C PHE A 82 -12.66 -6.29 12.92
N SER A 83 -11.81 -5.65 12.12
CA SER A 83 -11.88 -5.73 10.66
C SER A 83 -11.68 -7.16 10.16
N PHE A 84 -10.70 -7.87 10.72
CA PHE A 84 -10.44 -9.26 10.39
C PHE A 84 -11.61 -10.18 10.79
N ALA A 85 -12.19 -9.98 11.99
CA ALA A 85 -13.36 -10.74 12.43
C ALA A 85 -14.57 -10.55 11.50
N VAL A 86 -14.83 -9.31 11.05
CA VAL A 86 -15.90 -9.01 10.09
C VAL A 86 -15.64 -9.71 8.75
N ILE A 87 -14.41 -9.69 8.25
CA ILE A 87 -14.02 -10.37 7.01
C ILE A 87 -14.23 -11.88 7.12
N LEU A 88 -13.80 -12.50 8.22
CA LEU A 88 -14.01 -13.93 8.45
C LEU A 88 -15.49 -14.27 8.57
N TYR A 89 -16.26 -13.49 9.32
CA TYR A 89 -17.69 -13.70 9.52
C TYR A 89 -18.47 -13.59 8.20
N CYS A 90 -18.27 -12.49 7.48
CA CYS A 90 -18.91 -12.24 6.19
C CYS A 90 -18.43 -13.26 5.14
N GLY A 91 -17.13 -13.56 5.12
CA GLY A 91 -16.52 -14.56 4.25
C GLY A 91 -17.10 -15.96 4.47
N THR A 92 -17.25 -16.39 5.72
CA THR A 92 -17.84 -17.69 6.06
C THR A 92 -19.30 -17.77 5.66
N LYS A 93 -20.10 -16.73 5.95
CA LYS A 93 -21.51 -16.64 5.52
C LYS A 93 -21.65 -16.65 3.99
N CYS A 94 -20.77 -15.94 3.28
CA CYS A 94 -20.77 -15.89 1.82
C CYS A 94 -20.36 -17.25 1.23
N TYR A 95 -19.33 -17.90 1.79
CA TYR A 95 -18.91 -19.24 1.39
C TYR A 95 -20.03 -20.28 1.54
N LEU A 96 -20.74 -20.27 2.69
CA LEU A 96 -21.87 -21.17 2.92
C LEU A 96 -23.02 -20.90 1.94
N ALA A 97 -23.39 -19.64 1.70
CA ALA A 97 -24.44 -19.28 0.75
C ALA A 97 -24.09 -19.64 -0.71
N ILE A 98 -22.80 -19.61 -1.07
CA ILE A 98 -22.29 -20.06 -2.38
C ILE A 98 -22.37 -21.59 -2.49
N SER A 99 -22.10 -22.33 -1.41
CA SER A 99 -22.22 -23.79 -1.40
C SER A 99 -23.66 -24.28 -1.63
N GLU A 100 -24.65 -23.47 -1.25
CA GLU A 100 -26.07 -23.79 -1.37
C GLU A 100 -26.73 -23.30 -2.68
N SER A 101 -26.15 -22.33 -3.41
CA SER A 101 -26.75 -21.73 -4.60
C SER A 101 -25.92 -21.92 -5.88
N ALA A 102 -26.45 -22.71 -6.82
CA ALA A 102 -25.78 -23.05 -8.08
C ALA A 102 -25.55 -21.87 -9.06
N ASN A 103 -26.11 -20.67 -8.79
CA ASN A 103 -26.26 -19.62 -9.82
C ASN A 103 -25.66 -18.23 -9.50
N SER A 104 -25.07 -17.99 -8.32
CA SER A 104 -24.58 -16.66 -7.90
C SER A 104 -23.04 -16.56 -7.76
N GLN A 105 -22.30 -17.47 -8.39
CA GLN A 105 -20.97 -17.87 -7.92
C GLN A 105 -19.78 -16.96 -8.25
N SER A 106 -19.82 -16.12 -9.28
CA SER A 106 -18.58 -15.50 -9.78
C SER A 106 -18.24 -14.16 -9.14
N ILE A 107 -19.21 -13.25 -9.02
CA ILE A 107 -18.93 -11.86 -8.62
C ILE A 107 -18.66 -11.76 -7.10
N GLN A 108 -19.42 -12.47 -6.26
CA GLN A 108 -19.26 -12.42 -4.81
C GLN A 108 -17.94 -13.06 -4.35
N SER A 109 -17.55 -14.20 -4.93
CA SER A 109 -16.28 -14.86 -4.61
C SER A 109 -15.06 -14.04 -5.08
N GLN A 110 -15.17 -13.36 -6.24
CA GLN A 110 -14.14 -12.44 -6.71
C GLN A 110 -13.97 -11.23 -5.81
N LEU A 111 -15.07 -10.64 -5.32
CA LEU A 111 -15.00 -9.51 -4.39
C LEU A 111 -14.36 -9.94 -3.07
N PHE A 112 -14.64 -11.15 -2.58
CA PHE A 112 -13.98 -11.71 -1.39
C PHE A 112 -12.48 -11.91 -1.58
N TYR A 113 -12.06 -12.56 -2.67
CA TYR A 113 -10.63 -12.73 -2.97
C TYR A 113 -9.91 -11.39 -3.13
N ALA A 114 -10.56 -10.41 -3.77
CA ALA A 114 -10.04 -9.06 -3.87
C ALA A 114 -9.88 -8.42 -2.49
N LEU A 115 -10.88 -8.54 -1.62
CA LEU A 115 -10.82 -8.03 -0.25
C LEU A 115 -9.67 -8.65 0.56
N VAL A 116 -9.51 -9.97 0.50
CA VAL A 116 -8.45 -10.69 1.24
C VAL A 116 -7.08 -10.24 0.76
N ILE A 117 -6.85 -10.22 -0.56
CA ILE A 117 -5.56 -9.80 -1.13
C ILE A 117 -5.30 -8.32 -0.85
N GLN A 118 -6.32 -7.47 -0.96
CA GLN A 118 -6.20 -6.05 -0.62
C GLN A 118 -5.89 -5.85 0.86
N THR A 119 -6.39 -6.69 1.77
CA THR A 119 -5.99 -6.59 3.19
C THR A 119 -4.58 -7.14 3.46
N LEU A 120 -4.15 -8.18 2.73
CA LEU A 120 -2.84 -8.79 2.94
C LEU A 120 -1.68 -7.89 2.50
N ILE A 121 -1.89 -7.11 1.44
CA ILE A 121 -0.86 -6.24 0.86
C ILE A 121 -0.39 -5.15 1.83
N PRO A 122 -1.25 -4.31 2.42
CA PRO A 122 -0.88 -3.37 3.48
C PRO A 122 -0.31 -4.08 4.70
N THR A 123 -0.79 -5.27 5.07
CA THR A 123 -0.22 -6.01 6.21
C THR A 123 1.24 -6.39 5.98
N LEU A 124 1.58 -6.87 4.78
CA LEU A 124 2.95 -7.27 4.43
C LEU A 124 3.84 -6.08 4.05
N LEU A 125 3.32 -5.06 3.39
CA LEU A 125 4.11 -3.91 2.95
C LEU A 125 4.21 -2.82 4.03
N LEU A 126 3.16 -2.54 4.81
CA LEU A 126 3.22 -1.48 5.82
C LEU A 126 3.48 -2.03 7.22
N HIS A 127 2.75 -3.07 7.63
CA HIS A 127 2.83 -3.54 9.01
C HIS A 127 4.15 -4.26 9.29
N PHE A 128 4.60 -5.13 8.39
CA PHE A 128 5.83 -5.90 8.57
C PHE A 128 7.11 -5.01 8.71
N PRO A 129 7.39 -4.02 7.83
CA PRO A 129 8.56 -3.16 8.01
C PRO A 129 8.50 -2.31 9.28
N VAL A 130 7.30 -1.85 9.66
CA VAL A 130 7.08 -1.08 10.88
C VAL A 130 7.29 -1.97 12.12
N SER A 131 6.82 -3.21 12.13
CA SER A 131 7.07 -4.16 13.22
C SER A 131 8.56 -4.47 13.39
N ILE A 132 9.29 -4.64 12.28
CA ILE A 132 10.75 -4.82 12.32
C ILE A 132 11.40 -3.57 12.95
N MET A 133 11.02 -2.37 12.52
CA MET A 133 11.54 -1.12 13.08
C MET A 133 11.33 -1.03 14.58
N PHE A 134 10.12 -1.33 15.07
CA PHE A 134 9.86 -1.35 16.51
C PHE A 134 10.76 -2.36 17.23
N GLY A 135 10.98 -3.56 16.68
CA GLY A 135 11.92 -4.52 17.22
C GLY A 135 13.35 -3.97 17.36
N PHE A 136 13.82 -3.22 16.36
CA PHE A 136 15.13 -2.55 16.39
C PHE A 136 15.19 -1.39 17.39
N VAL A 137 14.13 -0.59 17.49
CA VAL A 137 14.00 0.45 18.52
C VAL A 137 14.12 -0.14 19.93
N PHE A 138 13.52 -1.32 20.17
CA PHE A 138 13.67 -2.02 21.45
C PHE A 138 15.05 -2.67 21.63
N ALA A 139 15.75 -3.02 20.56
CA ALA A 139 17.08 -3.61 20.58
C ALA A 139 18.23 -2.57 20.63
N ASP A 140 17.92 -1.27 20.75
CA ASP A 140 18.86 -0.13 20.75
C ASP A 140 19.81 -0.07 19.54
N ASN A 141 19.40 -0.69 18.44
CA ASN A 141 20.16 -0.75 17.21
C ASN A 141 19.77 0.43 16.30
N GLY A 142 20.77 1.12 15.74
CA GLY A 142 20.58 2.38 14.99
C GLY A 142 19.54 2.30 13.86
N LEU A 143 18.82 3.40 13.65
CA LEU A 143 17.62 3.48 12.80
C LEU A 143 17.91 3.83 11.32
N GLY A 144 19.16 4.20 11.02
CA GLY A 144 19.54 4.84 9.75
C GLY A 144 19.05 4.12 8.50
N MET A 145 19.47 2.87 8.27
CA MET A 145 19.12 2.15 7.02
C MET A 145 17.64 1.75 6.94
N TYR A 146 17.00 1.48 8.08
CA TYR A 146 15.60 1.03 8.14
C TYR A 146 14.60 2.16 7.91
N SER A 147 14.92 3.38 8.37
CA SER A 147 14.09 4.57 8.11
C SER A 147 13.85 4.80 6.61
N SER A 148 14.88 4.56 5.79
CA SER A 148 14.80 4.67 4.33
C SER A 148 13.90 3.60 3.72
N MET A 149 14.00 2.35 4.20
CA MET A 149 13.13 1.25 3.73
C MET A 149 11.66 1.51 4.03
N ILE A 150 11.36 2.03 5.22
CA ILE A 150 9.99 2.39 5.62
C ILE A 150 9.46 3.52 4.74
N SER A 151 10.26 4.56 4.51
CA SER A 151 9.86 5.72 3.69
C SER A 151 9.54 5.32 2.25
N ILE A 152 10.36 4.46 1.64
CA ILE A 152 10.09 3.89 0.30
C ILE A 152 8.78 3.10 0.31
N THR A 153 8.57 2.24 1.30
CA THR A 153 7.42 1.34 1.32
C THR A 153 6.11 2.10 1.56
N ILE A 154 6.12 3.12 2.43
CA ILE A 154 4.99 4.04 2.63
C ILE A 154 4.68 4.81 1.35
N SER A 155 5.71 5.28 0.64
CA SER A 155 5.54 6.03 -0.60
C SER A 155 4.98 5.16 -1.75
N LEU A 156 5.30 3.87 -1.77
CA LEU A 156 4.89 2.93 -2.82
C LEU A 156 3.50 2.33 -2.57
N TYR A 157 3.06 2.25 -1.31
CA TYR A 157 1.77 1.67 -0.91
C TYR A 157 0.57 2.17 -1.75
N PRO A 158 0.38 3.49 -1.97
CA PRO A 158 -0.78 3.98 -2.71
C PRO A 158 -0.83 3.50 -4.17
N ALA A 159 0.33 3.23 -4.77
CA ALA A 159 0.42 2.71 -6.13
C ALA A 159 0.09 1.21 -6.20
N ILE A 160 0.41 0.44 -5.14
CA ILE A 160 0.22 -1.02 -5.11
C ILE A 160 -1.21 -1.39 -4.67
N ASP A 161 -1.80 -0.66 -3.72
CA ASP A 161 -3.14 -0.94 -3.15
C ASP A 161 -4.27 -1.14 -4.19
N PRO A 162 -4.36 -0.37 -5.31
CA PRO A 162 -5.44 -0.55 -6.27
C PRO A 162 -5.23 -1.73 -7.24
N LEU A 163 -3.98 -2.20 -7.43
CA LEU A 163 -3.65 -3.21 -8.45
C LEU A 163 -4.43 -4.53 -8.30
N PRO A 164 -4.57 -5.13 -7.10
CA PRO A 164 -5.30 -6.39 -6.93
C PRO A 164 -6.77 -6.26 -7.29
N ASN A 165 -7.40 -5.14 -6.93
CA ASN A 165 -8.79 -4.86 -7.28
C ASN A 165 -8.97 -4.76 -8.81
N PHE A 166 -8.02 -4.14 -9.50
CA PHE A 166 -8.00 -4.07 -10.97
C PHE A 166 -7.81 -5.45 -11.65
N PHE A 167 -6.99 -6.34 -11.08
CA PHE A 167 -6.69 -7.65 -11.69
C PHE A 167 -7.70 -8.75 -11.32
N ILE A 168 -8.34 -8.70 -10.14
CA ILE A 168 -9.21 -9.77 -9.64
C ILE A 168 -10.67 -9.59 -10.07
N ILE A 169 -11.17 -8.35 -10.16
CA ILE A 169 -12.56 -8.07 -10.49
C ILE A 169 -12.77 -8.24 -12.02
N THR A 170 -13.38 -9.35 -12.43
CA THR A 170 -13.63 -9.70 -13.85
C THR A 170 -14.31 -8.60 -14.68
N PRO A 171 -15.31 -7.84 -14.17
CA PRO A 171 -15.86 -6.71 -14.92
C PRO A 171 -14.84 -5.60 -15.25
N TYR A 172 -13.87 -5.33 -14.34
CA TYR A 172 -12.82 -4.34 -14.56
C TYR A 172 -11.84 -4.79 -15.65
N ARG A 173 -11.39 -6.04 -15.60
CA ARG A 173 -10.57 -6.63 -16.67
C ARG A 173 -11.27 -6.57 -18.02
N LYS A 174 -12.57 -6.89 -18.08
CA LYS A 174 -13.36 -6.83 -19.33
C LYS A 174 -13.46 -5.41 -19.88
N ALA A 175 -13.58 -4.40 -19.01
CA ALA A 175 -13.59 -2.99 -19.40
C ALA A 175 -12.21 -2.53 -19.91
N VAL A 176 -11.13 -2.87 -19.21
CA VAL A 176 -9.75 -2.53 -19.61
C VAL A 176 -9.38 -3.18 -20.94
N PHE A 177 -9.66 -4.48 -21.11
CA PHE A 177 -9.41 -5.18 -22.39
C PHE A 177 -10.28 -4.63 -23.53
N ARG A 178 -11.53 -4.22 -23.27
CA ARG A 178 -12.35 -3.52 -24.29
C ARG A 178 -11.75 -2.18 -24.68
N SER A 179 -11.28 -1.38 -23.72
CA SER A 179 -10.66 -0.08 -23.99
C SER A 179 -9.35 -0.22 -24.76
N ILE A 180 -8.53 -1.20 -24.41
CA ILE A 180 -7.26 -1.49 -25.12
C ILE A 180 -7.56 -1.99 -26.55
N ASN A 181 -8.47 -2.96 -26.74
CA ASN A 181 -8.82 -3.44 -28.09
C ASN A 181 -9.45 -2.36 -28.96
N LYS A 182 -10.24 -1.45 -28.39
CA LYS A 182 -10.80 -0.31 -29.14
C LYS A 182 -9.70 0.62 -29.64
N ASN A 183 -8.69 0.89 -28.83
CA ASN A 183 -7.54 1.71 -29.22
C ASN A 183 -6.66 1.02 -30.28
N TYR A 184 -6.47 -0.30 -30.20
CA TYR A 184 -5.77 -1.06 -31.25
C TYR A 184 -6.52 -1.00 -32.59
N GLN A 185 -7.85 -1.17 -32.61
CA GLN A 185 -8.63 -1.09 -33.85
C GLN A 185 -8.70 0.34 -34.43
N LEU A 186 -8.70 1.37 -33.58
CA LEU A 186 -8.59 2.76 -34.03
C LEU A 186 -7.20 3.07 -34.61
N SER A 187 -6.14 2.44 -34.09
CA SER A 187 -4.78 2.57 -34.62
C SER A 187 -4.58 1.83 -35.94
N ASP A 188 -5.20 0.66 -36.13
CA ASP A 188 -5.14 -0.10 -37.40
C ASP A 188 -5.98 0.54 -38.52
N ASN A 189 -7.14 1.10 -38.19
CA ASN A 189 -8.00 1.78 -39.18
C ASN A 189 -7.44 3.14 -39.66
N HIS A 190 -6.38 3.65 -39.03
CA HIS A 190 -5.68 4.87 -39.45
C HIS A 190 -4.34 4.58 -40.14
N ALA A 191 -4.00 3.31 -40.40
CA ALA A 191 -2.89 2.96 -41.27
C ALA A 191 -3.29 3.26 -42.74
N PRO A 192 -2.45 3.96 -43.53
CA PRO A 192 -2.80 4.29 -44.91
C PRO A 192 -2.92 3.00 -45.75
N PRO A 193 -3.84 2.97 -46.75
CA PRO A 193 -4.06 1.79 -47.55
C PRO A 193 -2.77 1.35 -48.25
N ASN A 194 -2.39 0.09 -48.00
CA ASN A 194 -1.21 -0.57 -48.53
C ASN A 194 -1.26 -0.57 -50.07
N SER A 195 -0.28 0.06 -50.73
CA SER A 195 -0.20 0.29 -52.18
C SER A 195 0.10 -0.95 -53.03
N LYS A 196 -0.18 -2.16 -52.53
CA LYS A 196 0.21 -3.42 -53.20
C LYS A 196 -0.77 -3.92 -54.29
N ASN A 197 -1.81 -3.16 -54.63
CA ASN A 197 -2.75 -3.52 -55.71
C ASN A 197 -2.58 -2.65 -56.97
N ALA A 198 -1.38 -2.12 -57.24
CA ALA A 198 -1.07 -1.57 -58.56
C ALA A 198 -0.75 -2.71 -59.53
N VAL A 199 -1.78 -3.13 -60.29
CA VAL A 199 -1.66 -4.03 -61.43
C VAL A 199 -0.67 -3.43 -62.44
N ALA A 200 0.44 -4.12 -62.68
CA ALA A 200 1.34 -3.83 -63.81
C ALA A 200 0.94 -4.69 -65.04
N PRO A 201 0.98 -4.15 -66.28
CA PRO A 201 0.53 -4.88 -67.46
C PRO A 201 1.66 -5.62 -68.20
N ALA A 202 1.22 -6.59 -69.03
CA ALA A 202 1.91 -7.27 -70.16
C ALA A 202 2.82 -8.48 -69.82
N PRO A 203 2.88 -9.51 -70.69
CA PRO A 203 3.56 -9.40 -71.99
C PRO A 203 2.80 -10.02 -73.18
N GLY A 204 3.12 -9.53 -74.38
CA GLY A 204 2.55 -9.97 -75.65
C GLY A 204 3.24 -11.17 -76.30
N ALA A 205 2.46 -11.76 -77.21
CA ALA A 205 2.77 -12.60 -78.37
C ALA A 205 3.28 -14.04 -78.16
N PRO A 206 2.73 -14.97 -78.95
CA PRO A 206 3.50 -16.03 -79.57
C PRO A 206 3.52 -15.87 -81.10
N ILE A 207 4.71 -15.97 -81.69
CA ILE A 207 4.93 -16.24 -83.11
C ILE A 207 5.00 -17.76 -83.29
N SER A 208 4.26 -18.33 -84.24
CA SER A 208 4.68 -19.53 -84.99
C SER A 208 3.80 -19.79 -86.23
N ALA A 209 4.44 -19.73 -87.40
CA ALA A 209 4.28 -20.55 -88.61
C ALA A 209 2.86 -20.96 -89.09
N ILE A 210 2.42 -20.44 -90.24
CA ILE A 210 2.63 -20.95 -91.62
C ILE A 210 2.45 -19.78 -92.58
#